data_AF-A0AAV0XUU2-F1
#
_entry.id   AF-A0AAV0XUU2-F1
#
_cell.length_a   1.000
_cell.length_b   1.000
_cell.length_c   1.000
_cell.angle_alpha   90.00
_cell.angle_beta   90.00
_cell.angle_gamma   90.00
#
_symmetry.space_group_name_H-M   'P 1'
#
loop_
_entity.id
_entity.type
_entity.pdbx_description
1 polymer ?
#
loop_
_entity_poly.entity_id
_entity_poly.type
_entity_poly.pdbx_seq_one_letter_code
_entity_poly.pdbx_strand_id
1 'polypeptide(L)'
;MRNICKLPVLIHLGHKYNYEKYFMQSLKVRRLISDDFKNVWKSNYDFLVTPTTLSTAPLLSEFKSLDNRTQCATQDYCTQPANMTGCPAITIPVKLSSNKMPISIQIMASNFDDIRLLQFANWLEKKLQFPQDYL
;
A
#
# COMPACT_ATOMS: atom_id res chain seq x y z
N MET A 1 -48.69 9.58 -22.20
CA MET A 1 -48.21 8.87 -20.99
C MET A 1 -47.49 7.58 -21.38
N ARG A 2 -46.20 7.60 -21.74
CA ARG A 2 -45.34 6.40 -21.80
C ARG A 2 -43.88 6.85 -21.65
N ASN A 3 -43.22 6.56 -20.52
CA ASN A 3 -41.75 6.49 -20.36
C ASN A 3 -41.34 6.25 -18.89
N ILE A 4 -41.69 5.10 -18.29
CA ILE A 4 -41.25 4.77 -16.90
C ILE A 4 -40.52 3.41 -16.79
N CYS A 5 -40.42 2.60 -17.84
CA CYS A 5 -39.78 1.27 -17.75
C CYS A 5 -38.42 1.15 -18.48
N LYS A 6 -37.39 1.87 -18.03
CA LYS A 6 -35.98 1.57 -18.42
C LYS A 6 -34.94 1.64 -17.30
N LEU A 7 -35.31 2.06 -16.09
CA LEU A 7 -34.35 2.27 -14.99
C LEU A 7 -33.63 0.99 -14.50
N PRO A 8 -34.29 -0.18 -14.34
CA PRO A 8 -33.62 -1.38 -13.82
C PRO A 8 -32.61 -1.97 -14.81
N VAL A 9 -32.93 -1.93 -16.11
CA VAL A 9 -32.06 -2.45 -17.18
C VAL A 9 -30.81 -1.58 -17.34
N LEU A 10 -30.94 -0.25 -17.21
CA LEU A 10 -29.81 0.67 -17.29
C LEU A 10 -28.81 0.48 -16.13
N ILE A 11 -29.33 0.25 -14.92
CA ILE A 11 -28.49 -0.03 -13.73
C ILE A 11 -27.73 -1.33 -13.94
N HIS A 12 -28.41 -2.42 -14.33
CA HIS A 12 -27.78 -3.73 -14.53
C HIS A 12 -26.71 -3.71 -15.64
N LEU A 13 -26.97 -3.00 -16.75
CA LEU A 13 -25.99 -2.80 -17.82
C LEU A 13 -24.81 -1.91 -17.36
N GLY A 14 -25.07 -0.87 -16.57
CA GLY A 14 -24.03 -0.03 -15.98
C GLY A 14 -23.11 -0.79 -15.03
N HIS A 15 -23.66 -1.69 -14.20
CA HIS A 15 -22.87 -2.58 -13.33
C HIS A 15 -21.99 -3.54 -14.13
N LYS A 16 -22.53 -4.15 -15.19
CA LYS A 16 -21.77 -5.07 -16.04
C LYS A 16 -20.66 -4.35 -16.81
N TYR A 17 -20.95 -3.17 -17.36
CA TYR A 17 -19.96 -2.32 -18.03
C TYR A 17 -18.85 -1.88 -17.06
N ASN A 18 -19.19 -1.42 -15.86
CA ASN A 18 -18.21 -1.01 -14.86
C ASN A 18 -17.35 -2.19 -14.36
N TYR A 19 -17.95 -3.37 -14.24
CA TYR A 19 -17.24 -4.60 -13.90
C TYR A 19 -16.18 -4.96 -14.94
N GLU A 20 -16.56 -5.03 -16.22
CA GLU A 20 -15.62 -5.37 -17.28
C GLU A 20 -14.57 -4.27 -17.51
N LYS A 21 -14.97 -3.01 -17.45
CA LYS A 21 -14.06 -1.88 -17.74
C LYS A 21 -13.09 -1.58 -16.61
N TYR A 22 -13.52 -1.62 -15.35
CA TYR A 22 -12.68 -1.21 -14.23
C TYR A 22 -12.19 -2.40 -13.42
N PHE A 23 -13.09 -3.29 -13.00
CA PHE A 23 -12.70 -4.40 -12.12
C PHE A 23 -11.78 -5.41 -12.82
N MET A 24 -12.15 -5.85 -14.02
CA MET A 24 -11.30 -6.78 -14.80
C MET A 24 -9.96 -6.17 -15.19
N GLN A 25 -9.90 -4.87 -15.48
CA GLN A 25 -8.63 -4.19 -15.76
C GLN A 25 -7.76 -4.12 -14.50
N SER A 26 -8.35 -3.80 -13.34
CA SER A 26 -7.62 -3.82 -12.06
C SER A 26 -7.06 -5.20 -11.71
N LEU A 27 -7.78 -6.29 -12.02
CA LEU A 27 -7.26 -7.65 -11.83
C LEU A 27 -6.05 -7.95 -12.73
N LYS A 28 -6.04 -7.45 -13.96
CA LYS A 28 -4.86 -7.58 -14.85
C LYS A 28 -3.66 -6.83 -14.29
N VAL A 29 -3.86 -5.59 -13.83
CA VAL A 29 -2.80 -4.80 -13.18
C VAL A 29 -2.28 -5.52 -11.93
N ARG A 30 -3.17 -6.02 -11.07
CA ARG A 30 -2.79 -6.81 -9.88
C ARG A 30 -1.94 -8.02 -10.25
N ARG A 31 -2.27 -8.71 -11.34
CA ARG A 31 -1.48 -9.85 -11.83
C ARG A 31 -0.08 -9.43 -12.24
N LEU A 32 0.07 -8.33 -12.99
CA LEU A 32 1.38 -7.81 -13.39
C LEU A 32 2.25 -7.49 -12.17
N ILE A 33 1.69 -6.78 -11.17
CA ILE A 33 2.40 -6.46 -9.93
C ILE A 33 2.82 -7.73 -9.18
N SER A 34 1.92 -8.73 -9.09
CA SER A 34 2.24 -10.01 -8.46
C SER A 34 3.36 -10.77 -9.19
N ASP A 35 3.37 -10.72 -10.53
CA ASP A 35 4.40 -11.38 -11.33
C ASP A 35 5.75 -10.67 -11.20
N ASP A 36 5.79 -9.34 -11.10
CA ASP A 36 7.01 -8.57 -10.82
C ASP A 36 7.63 -8.95 -9.46
N PHE A 37 6.82 -9.02 -8.40
CA PHE A 37 7.30 -9.46 -7.08
C PHE A 37 7.84 -10.91 -7.12
N LYS A 38 7.14 -11.83 -7.80
CA LYS A 38 7.64 -13.21 -7.97
C LYS A 38 9.00 -13.23 -8.65
N ASN A 39 9.23 -12.37 -9.64
CA ASN A 39 10.51 -12.29 -10.34
C ASN A 39 11.63 -11.74 -9.44
N VAL A 40 11.32 -10.75 -8.60
CA VAL A 40 12.25 -10.29 -7.56
C VAL A 40 12.62 -11.42 -6.61
N TRP A 41 11.65 -12.15 -6.08
CA TRP A 41 11.92 -13.26 -5.14
C TRP A 41 12.72 -14.40 -5.77
N LYS A 42 12.49 -14.69 -7.06
CA LYS A 42 13.32 -15.64 -7.84
C LYS A 42 14.76 -15.17 -8.05
N SER A 43 15.01 -13.86 -7.94
CA SER A 43 16.34 -13.27 -8.14
C SER A 43 17.19 -13.29 -6.85
N ASN A 44 16.84 -14.14 -5.87
CA ASN A 44 17.54 -14.32 -4.60
C ASN A 44 17.63 -13.07 -3.72
N TYR A 45 16.58 -12.24 -3.71
CA TYR A 45 16.43 -11.18 -2.70
C TYR A 45 15.62 -11.71 -1.51
N ASP A 46 16.13 -11.52 -0.29
CA ASP A 46 15.44 -11.93 0.94
C ASP A 46 14.35 -10.93 1.36
N PHE A 47 14.61 -9.64 1.18
CA PHE A 47 13.72 -8.55 1.58
C PHE A 47 13.69 -7.42 0.55
N LEU A 48 12.53 -6.77 0.44
CA LEU A 48 12.38 -5.50 -0.24
C LEU A 48 12.19 -4.40 0.81
N VAL A 49 12.88 -3.28 0.64
CA VAL A 49 12.82 -2.16 1.58
C VAL A 49 12.37 -0.91 0.83
N THR A 50 11.34 -0.25 1.37
CA THR A 50 10.82 1.02 0.87
C THR A 50 10.67 2.00 2.04
N PRO A 51 10.61 3.32 1.82
CA PRO A 51 9.97 4.18 2.81
C PRO A 51 8.51 3.71 3.02
N THR A 52 7.95 3.96 4.21
CA THR A 52 6.54 3.62 4.47
C THR A 52 5.62 4.61 3.75
N THR A 53 5.95 5.90 3.82
CA THR A 53 5.21 7.01 3.22
C THR A 53 6.18 7.91 2.45
N LEU A 54 5.67 8.65 1.45
CA LEU A 54 6.50 9.56 0.64
C LEU A 54 6.93 10.83 1.39
N SER A 55 6.22 11.18 2.46
CA SER A 55 6.51 12.34 3.31
C SER A 55 6.24 12.00 4.78
N THR A 56 6.67 12.87 5.69
CA THR A 56 6.17 12.88 7.07
C THR A 56 4.67 13.18 7.09
N ALA A 57 4.02 12.95 8.23
CA ALA A 57 2.58 13.17 8.32
C ALA A 57 2.23 14.64 7.96
N PRO A 58 1.26 14.84 7.04
CA PRO A 58 0.84 16.18 6.63
C PRO A 58 0.06 16.88 7.74
N LEU A 59 0.01 18.21 7.69
CA LEU A 59 -0.90 18.95 8.56
C LEU A 59 -2.35 18.64 8.18
N LEU A 60 -3.27 18.70 9.15
CA LEU A 60 -4.69 18.44 8.90
C LEU A 60 -5.28 19.40 7.85
N SER A 61 -4.81 20.64 7.79
CA SER A 61 -5.20 21.64 6.80
C SER A 61 -4.74 21.25 5.38
N GLU A 62 -3.50 20.79 5.24
CA GLU A 62 -2.92 20.33 3.97
C GLU A 62 -3.61 19.05 3.49
N PHE A 63 -3.89 18.13 4.41
CA PHE A 63 -4.64 16.91 4.11
C PHE A 63 -6.02 17.25 3.53
N LYS A 64 -6.77 18.15 4.16
CA LYS A 64 -8.11 18.56 3.71
C LYS A 64 -8.14 19.39 2.41
N SER A 65 -7.00 19.92 1.96
CA SER A 65 -6.97 20.78 0.76
C SER A 65 -7.01 19.99 -0.55
N LEU A 66 -6.66 18.70 -0.50
CA LEU A 66 -6.66 17.79 -1.65
C LEU A 66 -7.95 16.97 -1.70
N ASP A 67 -8.26 16.37 -2.85
CA ASP A 67 -9.35 15.39 -2.94
C ASP A 67 -8.93 14.03 -2.35
N ASN A 68 -9.90 13.24 -1.90
CA ASN A 68 -9.65 11.97 -1.21
C ASN A 68 -8.85 10.97 -2.07
N ARG A 69 -9.04 10.97 -3.40
CA ARG A 69 -8.34 10.03 -4.28
C ARG A 69 -6.86 10.37 -4.37
N THR A 70 -6.53 11.65 -4.53
CA THR A 70 -5.14 12.12 -4.57
C THR A 70 -4.44 11.88 -3.24
N GLN A 71 -5.13 12.09 -2.12
CA GLN A 71 -4.59 11.84 -0.78
C GLN A 71 -4.24 10.38 -0.58
N CYS A 72 -5.19 9.46 -0.77
CA CYS A 72 -4.96 8.02 -0.59
C CYS A 72 -3.85 7.52 -1.52
N ALA A 73 -3.86 7.91 -2.81
CA ALA A 73 -2.84 7.48 -3.76
C ALA A 73 -1.42 7.92 -3.35
N THR A 74 -1.28 9.10 -2.74
CA THR A 74 0.01 9.62 -2.30
C THR A 74 0.49 8.94 -1.02
N GLN A 75 -0.40 8.77 -0.04
CA GLN A 75 -0.05 8.22 1.26
C GLN A 75 0.20 6.71 1.20
N ASP A 76 -0.55 5.97 0.36
CA ASP A 76 -0.47 4.52 0.27
C ASP A 76 0.43 4.02 -0.88
N TYR A 77 1.15 4.93 -1.56
CA TYR A 77 1.94 4.58 -2.75
C TYR A 77 2.90 3.41 -2.53
N CYS A 78 3.61 3.42 -1.39
CA CYS A 78 4.58 2.39 -1.05
C CYS A 78 3.96 1.16 -0.39
N THR A 79 2.80 1.27 0.26
CA THR A 79 2.18 0.19 1.05
C THR A 79 1.19 -0.64 0.24
N GLN A 80 0.59 -0.07 -0.80
CA GLN A 80 -0.39 -0.75 -1.66
C GLN A 80 0.13 -2.03 -2.34
N PRO A 81 1.40 -2.11 -2.82
CA PRO A 81 1.91 -3.31 -3.46
C PRO A 81 1.83 -4.57 -2.57
N ALA A 82 2.15 -4.46 -1.28
CA ALA A 82 2.09 -5.60 -0.36
C ALA A 82 0.68 -6.21 -0.27
N ASN A 83 -0.34 -5.36 -0.20
CA ASN A 83 -1.74 -5.79 -0.21
C ASN A 83 -2.14 -6.45 -1.54
N MET A 84 -1.62 -5.96 -2.66
CA MET A 84 -1.92 -6.50 -3.98
C MET A 84 -1.29 -7.88 -4.20
N THR A 85 -0.06 -8.08 -3.75
CA THR A 85 0.69 -9.33 -3.91
C THR A 85 0.40 -10.35 -2.81
N GLY A 86 -0.11 -9.89 -1.67
CA GLY A 86 -0.35 -10.70 -0.48
C GLY A 86 0.94 -11.07 0.25
N CYS A 87 2.03 -10.34 0.01
CA CYS A 87 3.30 -10.60 0.68
C CYS A 87 3.31 -9.98 2.10
N PRO A 88 3.99 -10.61 3.06
CA PRO A 88 4.12 -10.04 4.39
C PRO A 88 4.96 -8.76 4.35
N ALA A 89 4.53 -7.76 5.10
CA ALA A 89 5.16 -6.45 5.20
C ALA A 89 5.13 -5.94 6.65
N ILE A 90 6.19 -5.28 7.09
CA ILE A 90 6.29 -4.66 8.42
C ILE A 90 6.87 -3.26 8.33
N THR A 91 6.37 -2.35 9.15
CA THR A 91 6.85 -0.97 9.24
C THR A 91 7.64 -0.78 10.52
N ILE A 92 8.82 -0.16 10.41
CA ILE A 92 9.71 0.12 11.55
C ILE A 92 10.09 1.61 11.55
N PRO A 93 9.87 2.34 12.66
CA PRO A 93 10.33 3.72 12.79
C PRO A 93 11.85 3.77 12.87
N VAL A 94 12.45 4.68 12.09
CA VAL A 94 13.91 4.76 11.93
C VAL A 94 14.48 6.03 12.54
N LYS A 95 13.82 7.17 12.30
CA LYS A 95 14.36 8.47 12.70
C LYS A 95 13.26 9.54 12.79
N LEU A 96 13.51 10.60 13.55
CA LEU A 96 12.71 11.82 13.52
C LEU A 96 13.18 12.77 12.39
N SER A 97 12.24 13.36 11.68
CA SER A 97 12.50 14.44 10.73
C SER A 97 13.01 15.70 11.44
N SER A 98 13.43 16.71 10.66
CA SER A 98 13.76 18.05 11.18
C SER A 98 12.62 18.66 12.01
N ASN A 99 11.38 18.28 11.70
CA ASN A 99 10.17 18.78 12.35
C ASN A 99 9.69 17.85 13.48
N LYS A 100 10.56 16.95 13.96
CA LYS A 100 10.28 15.97 15.03
C LYS A 100 9.13 14.99 14.71
N MET A 101 8.88 14.74 13.42
CA MET A 101 7.89 13.77 12.98
C MET A 101 8.56 12.40 12.72
N PRO A 102 7.99 11.27 13.15
CA PRO A 102 8.53 9.95 12.85
C PRO A 102 8.63 9.68 11.34
N ILE A 103 9.74 9.08 10.93
CA ILE A 103 9.99 8.54 9.60
C ILE A 103 10.24 7.04 9.76
N SER A 104 9.53 6.25 8.96
CA SER A 104 9.56 4.80 9.03
C SER A 104 9.88 4.17 7.69
N ILE A 105 10.50 3.00 7.72
CA ILE A 105 10.70 2.15 6.54
C ILE A 105 9.74 0.96 6.61
N GLN A 106 9.33 0.50 5.45
CA GLN A 106 8.57 -0.72 5.26
C GLN A 106 9.52 -1.78 4.69
N ILE A 107 9.47 -2.98 5.28
CA ILE A 107 10.22 -4.14 4.85
C ILE A 107 9.23 -5.22 4.45
N MET A 108 9.37 -5.76 3.25
CA MET A 108 8.55 -6.83 2.71
C MET A 108 9.39 -8.08 2.52
N ALA A 109 8.80 -9.25 2.77
CA ALA A 109 9.43 -10.55 2.51
C ALA A 109 8.62 -11.36 1.50
N SER A 110 9.16 -12.52 1.11
CA SER A 110 8.43 -13.46 0.26
C SER A 110 7.22 -14.06 1.00
N ASN A 111 6.22 -14.55 0.25
CA ASN A 111 5.01 -15.11 0.86
C ASN A 111 5.35 -16.25 1.82
N PHE A 112 4.72 -16.25 3.00
CA PHE A 112 4.93 -17.21 4.10
C PHE A 112 6.30 -17.12 4.81
N ASP A 113 7.09 -16.07 4.57
CA ASP A 113 8.37 -15.84 5.25
C ASP A 113 8.26 -14.84 6.43
N ASP A 114 7.11 -14.84 7.11
CA ASP A 114 6.78 -13.94 8.22
C ASP A 114 7.77 -14.07 9.40
N ILE A 115 8.22 -15.29 9.70
CA ILE A 115 9.14 -15.56 10.81
C ILE A 115 10.46 -14.84 10.58
N ARG A 116 11.02 -14.96 9.36
CA ARG A 116 12.29 -14.33 9.01
C ARG A 116 12.14 -12.81 8.96
N LEU A 117 11.01 -12.31 8.46
CA LEU A 117 10.67 -10.89 8.48
C LEU A 117 10.64 -10.33 9.91
N LEU A 118 9.97 -11.01 10.84
CA LEU A 118 9.89 -10.61 12.25
C LEU A 118 11.25 -10.68 12.95
N GLN A 119 12.06 -11.69 12.66
CA GLN A 119 13.43 -11.79 13.19
C GLN A 119 14.30 -10.63 12.72
N PHE A 120 14.25 -10.30 11.43
CA PHE A 120 14.98 -9.19 10.86
C PHE A 120 14.49 -7.85 11.43
N ALA A 121 13.17 -7.68 11.58
CA ALA A 121 12.58 -6.50 12.17
C ALA A 121 13.02 -6.26 13.62
N ASN A 122 12.98 -7.30 14.46
CA ASN A 122 13.44 -7.25 15.84
C ASN A 122 14.95 -6.94 15.94
N TRP A 123 15.76 -7.49 15.03
CA TRP A 123 17.17 -7.13 14.96
C TRP A 123 17.36 -5.66 14.58
N LEU A 124 16.61 -5.17 13.60
CA LEU A 124 16.72 -3.81 13.11
C LEU A 124 16.25 -2.78 14.14
N GLU A 125 15.13 -3.02 14.81
CA GLU A 125 14.60 -2.19 15.89
C GLU A 125 15.65 -1.97 17.00
N LYS A 126 16.29 -3.06 17.45
CA LYS A 126 17.36 -3.01 18.46
C LYS A 126 18.58 -2.21 18.01
N LYS A 127 18.87 -2.17 16.71
CA LYS A 127 19.98 -1.40 16.14
C LYS A 127 19.66 0.07 15.97
N LEU A 128 18.42 0.40 15.60
CA LEU A 128 17.99 1.77 15.35
C LEU A 128 17.74 2.55 16.64
N GLN A 129 17.35 1.87 17.73
CA GLN A 129 17.11 2.49 19.04
C GLN A 129 16.21 3.72 18.93
N PHE A 130 15.12 3.61 18.16
CA PHE A 130 14.18 4.71 17.99
C PHE A 130 13.60 5.12 19.36
N PRO A 131 13.50 6.42 19.68
CA PRO A 131 13.04 6.87 20.99
C PRO A 131 11.64 6.35 21.31
N GLN A 132 11.50 5.64 22.44
CA GLN A 132 10.22 5.10 22.89
C GLN A 132 9.25 6.16 23.40
N ASP A 133 9.74 7.33 23.81
CA ASP A 133 8.90 8.45 24.28
C ASP A 133 8.01 9.05 23.19
N TYR A 134 8.17 8.62 21.93
CA TYR A 134 7.41 9.06 20.76
C TYR A 134 6.34 8.08 20.29
N LEU A 135 6.17 6.94 20.98
CA LEU A 135 5.11 5.95 20.75
C LEU A 135 3.94 6.20 21.70
#